data_AF-A0A814HSA9-F1
#
_entry.id   AF-A0A814HSA9-F1
#
_cell.length_a   1.000
_cell.length_b   1.000
_cell.length_c   1.000
_cell.angle_alpha   90.00
_cell.angle_beta   90.00
_cell.angle_gamma   90.00
#
_symmetry.space_group_name_H-M   'P 1'
#
loop_
_entity.id
_entity.type
_entity.pdbx_description
1 polymer ?
#
loop_
_entity_poly.entity_id
_entity_poly.type
_entity_poly.pdbx_seq_one_letter_code
_entity_poly.pdbx_strand_id
1 'polypeptide(L)'
;LLFVNIKGLVWLEMDRVDEFVSLADDYAQISNRIRGLAPTLGNVVQVVEANQNIIHIIQNFQNQMDRGFQRLETRLGRRINNVAARLTNSLTRVRLTVDKAEKLDLIRSINSSCVRDNHPITWLKFRGRAFPHQANNKRQFNRLNNEQILNILNYYGLPVSAHAERNRKRIINYIGVPN
;
A
#
# COMPACT_ATOMS: atom_id res chain seq x y z
N LEU A 1 -16.67 70.89 88.61
CA LEU A 1 -15.60 70.25 87.82
C LEU A 1 -15.88 68.80 87.42
N LEU A 2 -16.76 68.04 88.09
CA LEU A 2 -17.07 66.64 87.71
C LEU A 2 -18.01 66.45 86.50
N PHE A 3 -18.90 67.41 86.19
CA PHE A 3 -19.87 67.26 85.08
C PHE A 3 -19.29 67.41 83.67
N VAL A 4 -18.11 68.03 83.54
CA VAL A 4 -17.43 68.20 82.24
C VAL A 4 -16.76 66.90 81.78
N ASN A 5 -16.42 66.01 82.71
CA ASN A 5 -15.69 64.78 82.41
C ASN A 5 -16.60 63.64 81.89
N ILE A 6 -17.88 63.62 82.29
CA ILE A 6 -18.83 62.57 81.88
C ILE A 6 -19.30 62.79 80.43
N LYS A 7 -19.53 64.05 80.00
CA LYS A 7 -19.90 64.34 78.61
C LYS A 7 -18.76 63.97 77.64
N GLY A 8 -17.51 64.28 77.97
CA GLY A 8 -16.36 63.91 77.14
C GLY A 8 -16.18 62.41 76.98
N LEU A 9 -16.44 61.63 78.05
CA LEU A 9 -16.40 60.17 77.99
C LEU A 9 -17.48 59.59 77.08
N VAL A 10 -18.72 60.10 77.17
CA VAL A 10 -19.84 59.66 76.34
C VAL A 10 -19.62 59.96 74.86
N TRP A 11 -19.03 61.11 74.52
CA TRP A 11 -18.65 61.43 73.12
C TRP A 11 -17.54 60.51 72.60
N LEU A 12 -16.52 60.22 73.40
CA LEU A 12 -15.46 59.26 73.04
C LEU A 12 -15.99 57.83 72.88
N GLU A 13 -17.01 57.43 73.65
CA GLU A 13 -17.68 56.14 73.48
C GLU A 13 -18.61 56.12 72.27
N MET A 14 -19.29 57.23 71.96
CA MET A 14 -20.11 57.36 70.74
C MET A 14 -19.27 57.34 69.46
N ASP A 15 -18.14 58.06 69.40
CA ASP A 15 -17.23 58.03 68.25
C ASP A 15 -16.67 56.62 67.99
N ARG A 16 -16.38 55.85 69.06
CA ARG A 16 -15.97 54.45 68.94
C ARG A 16 -17.10 53.58 68.42
N VAL A 17 -18.34 53.80 68.86
CA VAL A 17 -19.50 53.06 68.37
C VAL A 17 -19.73 53.33 66.87
N ASP A 18 -19.61 54.59 66.43
CA ASP A 18 -19.76 54.94 65.01
C ASP A 18 -18.63 54.34 64.15
N GLU A 19 -17.40 54.30 64.66
CA GLU A 19 -16.28 53.63 64.00
C GLU A 19 -16.51 52.10 63.89
N PHE A 20 -17.04 51.46 64.95
CA PHE A 20 -17.42 50.05 64.91
C PHE A 20 -18.56 49.76 63.92
N VAL A 21 -19.55 50.64 63.83
CA VAL A 21 -20.66 50.53 62.87
C VAL A 21 -20.15 50.68 61.44
N SER A 22 -19.28 51.66 61.17
CA SER A 22 -18.65 51.83 59.86
C SER A 22 -17.83 50.61 59.45
N LEU A 23 -17.05 50.04 60.37
CA LEU A 23 -16.27 48.83 60.11
C LEU A 23 -17.17 47.64 59.79
N ALA A 24 -18.29 47.49 60.53
CA ALA A 24 -19.25 46.41 60.30
C ALA A 24 -19.93 46.52 58.92
N ASP A 25 -20.24 47.74 58.47
CA ASP A 25 -20.78 47.99 57.12
C ASP A 25 -19.75 47.67 56.03
N ASP A 26 -18.48 48.02 56.22
CA ASP A 26 -17.40 47.65 55.29
C ASP A 26 -17.24 46.13 55.19
N TYR A 27 -17.28 45.42 56.33
CA TYR A 27 -17.27 43.95 56.35
C TYR A 27 -18.48 43.35 55.63
N ALA A 28 -19.67 43.94 55.80
CA ALA A 28 -20.88 43.49 55.11
C ALA A 28 -20.77 43.69 53.59
N GLN A 29 -20.23 44.84 53.14
CA GLN A 29 -20.00 45.11 51.71
C GLN A 29 -18.97 44.16 51.10
N ILE A 30 -17.86 43.91 51.79
CA ILE A 30 -16.83 42.95 51.35
C ILE A 30 -17.41 41.54 51.27
N SER A 31 -18.16 41.11 52.30
CA SER A 31 -18.80 39.80 52.33
C SER A 31 -19.79 39.62 51.17
N ASN A 32 -20.60 40.64 50.87
CA ASN A 32 -21.52 40.62 49.73
C ASN A 32 -20.78 40.58 48.39
N ARG A 33 -19.66 41.30 48.24
CA ARG A 33 -18.81 41.23 47.04
C ARG A 33 -18.20 39.85 46.85
N ILE A 34 -17.67 39.24 47.92
CA ILE A 34 -17.12 37.88 47.88
C ILE A 34 -18.20 36.88 47.51
N ARG A 35 -19.40 37.00 48.11
CA ARG A 35 -20.56 36.17 47.78
C ARG A 35 -20.98 36.33 46.32
N GLY A 36 -20.90 37.55 45.78
CA GLY A 36 -21.16 37.82 44.35
C GLY A 36 -20.11 37.25 43.40
N LEU A 37 -18.85 37.07 43.84
CA LEU A 37 -17.77 36.48 43.04
C LEU A 37 -17.77 34.95 43.02
N ALA A 38 -18.32 34.30 44.05
CA ALA A 38 -18.35 32.84 44.15
C ALA A 38 -19.02 32.14 42.96
N PRO A 39 -20.17 32.61 42.42
CA PRO A 39 -20.76 32.08 41.19
C PRO A 39 -19.83 32.19 39.97
N THR A 40 -19.12 33.31 39.83
CA THR A 40 -18.18 33.52 38.72
C THR A 40 -17.02 32.54 38.79
N LEU A 41 -16.47 32.29 39.98
CA LEU A 41 -15.44 31.27 40.19
C LEU A 41 -15.95 29.86 39.87
N GLY A 42 -17.19 29.55 40.28
CA GLY A 42 -17.84 28.28 39.92
C GLY A 42 -17.96 28.07 38.40
N ASN A 43 -18.39 29.11 37.67
CA ASN A 43 -18.46 29.08 36.22
C ASN A 43 -17.08 28.88 35.56
N VAL A 44 -16.04 29.54 36.09
CA VAL A 44 -14.66 29.36 35.59
C VAL A 44 -14.20 27.93 35.77
N VAL A 45 -14.44 27.30 36.92
CA VAL A 45 -14.08 25.90 37.16
C VAL A 45 -14.78 24.98 36.17
N GLN A 46 -16.08 25.16 35.94
CA GLN A 46 -16.84 24.37 34.97
C GLN A 46 -16.30 24.52 33.54
N VAL A 47 -15.92 25.73 33.13
CA VAL A 47 -15.31 25.97 31.80
C VAL A 47 -13.94 25.30 31.69
N VAL A 48 -13.13 25.32 32.76
CA VAL A 48 -11.83 24.63 32.79
C VAL A 48 -12.01 23.12 32.64
N GLU A 49 -12.97 22.52 33.37
CA GLU A 49 -13.30 21.10 33.25
C GLU A 49 -13.80 20.75 31.84
N ALA A 50 -14.66 21.59 31.25
CA ALA A 50 -15.11 21.42 29.87
C ALA A 50 -13.94 21.49 28.87
N ASN A 51 -13.00 22.41 29.05
CA ASN A 51 -11.82 22.54 28.21
C ASN A 51 -10.88 21.32 28.33
N GLN A 52 -10.71 20.77 29.53
CA GLN A 52 -9.96 19.52 29.73
C GLN A 52 -10.60 18.35 28.97
N ASN A 53 -11.93 18.25 29.01
CA ASN A 53 -12.67 17.24 28.24
C ASN A 53 -12.47 17.42 26.73
N ILE A 54 -12.50 18.67 26.23
CA ILE A 54 -12.25 18.98 24.82
C ILE A 54 -10.83 18.56 24.41
N ILE A 55 -9.81 18.86 25.22
CA ILE A 55 -8.43 18.43 24.96
C ILE A 55 -8.34 16.91 24.83
N HIS A 56 -8.99 16.17 25.73
CA HIS A 56 -8.99 14.71 25.68
C HIS A 56 -9.68 14.17 24.41
N ILE A 57 -10.77 14.80 23.96
CA ILE A 57 -11.43 14.45 22.70
C ILE A 57 -10.50 14.70 21.51
N ILE A 58 -9.81 15.85 21.48
CA ILE A 58 -8.86 16.20 20.41
C ILE A 58 -7.72 15.18 20.34
N GLN A 59 -7.14 14.82 21.49
CA GLN A 59 -6.07 13.81 21.55
C GLN A 59 -6.54 12.44 21.06
N ASN A 60 -7.75 12.02 21.43
CA ASN A 60 -8.34 10.78 20.94
C ASN A 60 -8.59 10.82 19.43
N PHE A 61 -9.05 11.95 18.91
CA PHE A 61 -9.26 12.14 17.48
C PHE A 61 -7.94 12.09 16.70
N GLN A 62 -6.89 12.77 17.17
CA GLN A 62 -5.54 12.70 16.60
C GLN A 62 -5.02 11.27 16.56
N ASN A 63 -5.11 10.54 17.67
CA ASN A 63 -4.71 9.13 17.74
C ASN A 63 -5.48 8.24 16.76
N GLN A 64 -6.78 8.50 16.56
CA GLN A 64 -7.58 7.77 15.57
C GLN A 64 -7.17 8.09 14.13
N MET A 65 -6.90 9.36 13.82
CA MET A 65 -6.43 9.78 12.51
C MET A 65 -5.08 9.15 12.18
N ASP A 66 -4.11 9.19 13.10
CA ASP A 66 -2.77 8.62 12.88
C ASP A 66 -2.84 7.12 12.60
N ARG A 67 -3.65 6.38 13.37
CA ARG A 67 -3.91 4.95 13.11
C ARG A 67 -4.60 4.75 11.76
N GLY A 68 -5.50 5.65 11.37
CA GLY A 68 -6.16 5.64 10.06
C GLY A 68 -5.16 5.79 8.92
N PHE A 69 -4.27 6.78 8.99
CA PHE A 69 -3.23 7.05 8.01
C PHE A 69 -2.25 5.88 7.90
N GLN A 70 -1.76 5.34 9.01
CA GLN A 70 -0.85 4.18 9.00
C GLN A 70 -1.48 2.95 8.33
N ARG A 71 -2.77 2.68 8.60
CA ARG A 71 -3.50 1.58 7.95
C ARG A 71 -3.66 1.81 6.45
N LEU A 72 -3.96 3.06 6.05
CA LEU A 72 -4.14 3.43 4.65
C LEU A 72 -2.81 3.31 3.89
N GLU A 73 -1.72 3.84 4.44
CA GLU A 73 -0.38 3.73 3.88
C GLU A 73 0.05 2.28 3.70
N THR A 74 -0.16 1.45 4.73
CA THR A 74 0.14 0.00 4.65
C THR A 74 -0.68 -0.69 3.56
N ARG A 75 -1.98 -0.40 3.47
CA ARG A 75 -2.87 -1.01 2.45
C ARG A 75 -2.50 -0.57 1.04
N LEU A 76 -2.25 0.72 0.83
CA LEU A 76 -1.86 1.25 -0.47
C LEU A 76 -0.50 0.74 -0.89
N GLY A 77 0.49 0.76 0.00
CA GLY A 77 1.82 0.22 -0.27
C GLY A 77 1.77 -1.25 -0.69
N ARG A 78 1.01 -2.09 0.04
CA ARG A 78 0.80 -3.50 -0.35
C ARG A 78 0.12 -3.66 -1.71
N ARG A 79 -0.92 -2.88 -2.00
CA ARG A 79 -1.62 -2.94 -3.30
C ARG A 79 -0.71 -2.53 -4.45
N ILE A 80 0.02 -1.43 -4.29
CA ILE A 80 0.97 -0.93 -5.30
C ILE A 80 2.05 -1.98 -5.57
N ASN A 81 2.67 -2.53 -4.53
CA ASN A 81 3.71 -3.55 -4.67
C ASN A 81 3.19 -4.81 -5.38
N ASN A 82 1.98 -5.26 -5.03
CA ASN A 82 1.37 -6.43 -5.68
C ASN A 82 1.07 -6.18 -7.17
N VAL A 83 0.59 -4.98 -7.53
CA VAL A 83 0.33 -4.62 -8.92
C VAL A 83 1.66 -4.51 -9.69
N ALA A 84 2.67 -3.85 -9.13
CA ALA A 84 3.99 -3.74 -9.72
C ALA A 84 4.61 -5.12 -9.99
N ALA A 85 4.56 -6.04 -9.02
CA ALA A 85 5.06 -7.40 -9.18
C ALA A 85 4.33 -8.18 -10.31
N ARG A 86 3.00 -8.03 -10.41
CA ARG A 86 2.20 -8.66 -11.48
C ARG A 86 2.55 -8.11 -12.86
N LEU A 87 2.77 -6.80 -12.97
CA LEU A 87 3.17 -6.14 -14.21
C LEU A 87 4.56 -6.60 -14.64
N THR A 88 5.55 -6.59 -13.74
CA THR A 88 6.91 -7.07 -14.01
C THR A 88 6.89 -8.51 -14.53
N ASN A 89 6.18 -9.41 -13.85
CA ASN A 89 6.07 -10.81 -14.28
C ASN A 89 5.38 -10.97 -15.65
N SER A 90 4.45 -10.09 -15.98
CA SER A 90 3.75 -10.12 -17.27
C SER A 90 4.64 -9.58 -18.39
N LEU A 91 5.38 -8.49 -18.15
CA LEU A 91 6.37 -7.96 -19.09
C LEU A 91 7.49 -8.96 -19.36
N THR A 92 8.02 -9.64 -18.34
CA THR A 92 9.02 -10.69 -18.53
C THR A 92 8.48 -11.82 -19.41
N ARG A 93 7.23 -12.26 -19.20
CA ARG A 93 6.60 -13.30 -20.04
C ARG A 93 6.41 -12.84 -21.48
N VAL A 94 5.97 -11.60 -21.69
CA VAL A 94 5.84 -11.01 -23.04
C VAL A 94 7.20 -10.96 -23.72
N ARG A 95 8.23 -10.43 -23.04
CA ARG A 95 9.60 -10.38 -23.58
C ARG A 95 10.11 -11.76 -23.98
N LEU A 96 9.95 -12.77 -23.12
CA LEU A 96 10.34 -14.15 -23.45
C LEU A 96 9.57 -14.72 -24.65
N THR A 97 8.30 -14.31 -24.82
CA THR A 97 7.47 -14.74 -25.95
C THR A 97 7.91 -14.06 -27.25
N VAL A 98 8.21 -12.76 -27.20
CA VAL A 98 8.75 -11.99 -28.34
C VAL A 98 10.11 -12.55 -28.76
N ASP A 99 11.04 -12.72 -27.82
CA ASP A 99 12.36 -13.31 -28.10
C ASP A 99 12.23 -14.71 -28.74
N LYS A 100 11.24 -15.50 -28.31
CA LYS A 100 10.96 -16.83 -28.89
C LYS A 100 10.38 -16.70 -30.30
N ALA A 101 9.47 -15.76 -30.52
CA ALA A 101 8.86 -15.52 -31.83
C ALA A 101 9.90 -15.06 -32.86
N GLU A 102 10.72 -14.06 -32.51
CA GLU A 102 11.79 -13.56 -33.39
C GLU A 102 12.80 -14.66 -33.76
N LYS A 103 13.23 -15.47 -32.78
CA LYS A 103 14.12 -16.62 -33.04
C LYS A 103 13.45 -17.66 -33.92
N LEU A 104 12.16 -17.92 -33.73
CA LEU A 104 11.40 -18.86 -34.54
C LEU A 104 11.26 -18.37 -35.98
N ASP A 105 10.95 -17.09 -36.17
CA ASP A 105 10.80 -16.48 -37.50
C ASP A 105 12.11 -16.45 -38.27
N LEU A 106 13.24 -16.15 -37.60
CA LEU A 106 14.56 -16.27 -38.20
C LEU A 106 14.85 -17.70 -38.66
N ILE A 107 14.57 -18.70 -37.82
CA ILE A 107 14.79 -20.11 -38.17
C ILE A 107 13.88 -20.55 -39.31
N ARG A 108 12.62 -20.12 -39.32
CA ARG A 108 11.70 -20.37 -40.42
C ARG A 108 12.21 -19.76 -41.72
N SER A 109 12.73 -18.54 -41.66
CA SER A 109 13.34 -17.88 -42.82
C SER A 109 14.52 -18.69 -43.36
N ILE A 110 15.45 -19.11 -42.50
CA ILE A 110 16.59 -19.95 -42.89
C ILE A 110 16.12 -21.28 -43.49
N ASN A 111 15.23 -22.00 -42.80
CA ASN A 111 14.76 -23.32 -43.22
C ASN A 111 13.84 -23.26 -44.45
N SER A 112 13.18 -22.13 -44.73
CA SER A 112 12.31 -21.99 -45.91
C SER A 112 13.09 -22.12 -47.22
N SER A 113 14.41 -21.86 -47.19
CA SER A 113 15.32 -22.08 -48.33
C SER A 113 15.78 -23.54 -48.50
N CYS A 114 15.41 -24.43 -47.57
CA CYS A 114 15.77 -25.85 -47.54
C CYS A 114 14.91 -26.69 -48.52
N VAL A 115 15.07 -26.43 -49.81
CA VAL A 115 14.33 -27.13 -50.88
C VAL A 115 14.97 -28.47 -51.22
N ARG A 116 16.30 -28.59 -51.08
CA ARG A 116 17.08 -29.79 -51.45
C ARG A 116 17.29 -30.74 -50.26
N ASP A 117 17.31 -32.04 -50.53
CA ASP A 117 17.47 -33.10 -49.54
C ASP A 117 18.71 -32.98 -48.63
N ASN A 118 19.83 -32.49 -49.18
CA ASN A 118 21.09 -32.34 -48.43
C ASN A 118 21.23 -30.96 -47.76
N HIS A 119 20.26 -30.07 -47.92
CA HIS A 119 20.34 -28.73 -47.36
C HIS A 119 20.16 -28.78 -45.83
N PRO A 120 20.94 -28.01 -45.05
CA PRO A 120 20.91 -28.10 -43.61
C PRO A 120 19.57 -27.62 -43.04
N ILE A 121 19.14 -28.25 -41.95
CA ILE A 121 18.04 -27.79 -41.11
C ILE A 121 18.63 -27.16 -39.86
N THR A 122 18.23 -25.93 -39.60
CA THR A 122 18.55 -25.24 -38.35
C THR A 122 17.46 -25.52 -37.32
N TRP A 123 17.87 -26.06 -36.17
CA TRP A 123 16.98 -26.35 -35.04
C TRP A 123 17.01 -25.25 -34.00
N LEU A 124 15.85 -24.94 -33.43
CA LEU A 124 15.74 -23.98 -32.35
C LEU A 124 16.24 -24.62 -31.05
N LYS A 125 17.24 -24.03 -30.40
CA LYS A 125 17.57 -24.40 -29.01
C LYS A 125 16.43 -23.98 -28.10
N PHE A 126 15.82 -24.92 -27.39
CA PHE A 126 14.76 -24.63 -26.44
C PHE A 126 15.27 -24.71 -25.00
N ARG A 127 15.06 -23.64 -24.21
CA ARG A 127 15.44 -23.56 -22.78
C ARG A 127 16.92 -23.90 -22.51
N GLY A 128 17.83 -23.49 -23.38
CA GLY A 128 19.27 -23.73 -23.22
C GLY A 128 19.71 -25.18 -23.42
N ARG A 129 18.79 -26.11 -23.75
CA ARG A 129 19.11 -27.50 -24.08
C ARG A 129 19.41 -27.62 -25.56
N ALA A 130 20.38 -28.46 -25.93
CA ALA A 130 20.59 -28.83 -27.32
C ALA A 130 19.39 -29.63 -27.86
N PHE A 131 19.20 -29.60 -29.18
CA PHE A 131 18.18 -30.39 -29.85
C PHE A 131 18.52 -31.89 -29.72
N PRO A 132 17.57 -32.76 -29.32
CA PRO A 132 17.87 -34.14 -28.93
C PRO A 132 18.20 -35.09 -30.09
N HIS A 133 18.09 -34.68 -31.36
CA HIS A 133 18.28 -35.56 -32.51
C HIS A 133 19.23 -34.98 -33.57
N GLN A 134 19.97 -35.85 -34.25
CA GLN A 134 21.01 -35.47 -35.23
C GLN A 134 20.48 -35.34 -36.67
N ALA A 135 19.20 -35.00 -36.87
CA ALA A 135 18.68 -34.76 -38.21
C ALA A 135 19.17 -33.40 -38.73
N ASN A 136 20.33 -33.38 -39.36
CA ASN A 136 21.01 -32.16 -39.79
C ASN A 136 20.51 -31.65 -41.15
N ASN A 137 19.78 -32.44 -41.92
CA ASN A 137 19.26 -32.06 -43.24
C ASN A 137 17.87 -32.66 -43.52
N LYS A 138 17.21 -32.17 -44.60
CA LYS A 138 15.85 -32.58 -45.00
C LYS A 138 15.73 -34.09 -45.20
N ARG A 139 16.72 -34.73 -45.83
CA ARG A 139 16.74 -36.19 -46.04
C ARG A 139 16.75 -36.98 -44.73
N GLN A 140 17.59 -36.57 -43.78
CA GLN A 140 17.67 -37.20 -42.46
C GLN A 140 16.39 -36.96 -41.66
N PHE A 141 15.82 -35.75 -41.74
CA PHE A 141 14.53 -35.45 -41.13
C PHE A 141 13.43 -36.36 -41.67
N ASN A 142 13.33 -36.53 -43.00
CA ASN A 142 12.36 -37.41 -43.65
C ASN A 142 12.47 -38.89 -43.24
N ARG A 143 13.64 -39.31 -42.73
CA ARG A 143 13.91 -40.67 -42.24
C ARG A 143 13.65 -40.87 -40.76
N LEU A 144 13.31 -39.82 -40.02
CA LEU A 144 12.99 -39.95 -38.59
C LEU A 144 11.81 -40.91 -38.39
N ASN A 145 11.93 -41.81 -37.42
CA ASN A 145 10.85 -42.70 -37.03
C ASN A 145 9.81 -41.94 -36.17
N ASN A 146 8.66 -42.57 -35.92
CA ASN A 146 7.58 -41.92 -35.18
C ASN A 146 7.98 -41.58 -33.73
N GLU A 147 8.76 -42.42 -33.07
CA GLU A 147 9.24 -42.17 -31.70
C GLU A 147 10.13 -40.93 -31.61
N GLN A 148 11.07 -40.77 -32.55
CA GLN A 148 11.89 -39.57 -32.68
C GLN A 148 11.05 -38.32 -32.95
N ILE A 149 10.02 -38.42 -33.80
CA ILE A 149 9.08 -37.32 -34.06
C ILE A 149 8.32 -36.93 -32.78
N LEU A 150 7.84 -37.91 -32.01
CA LEU A 150 7.15 -37.66 -30.74
C LEU A 150 8.08 -37.00 -29.72
N ASN A 151 9.34 -37.43 -29.64
CA ASN A 151 10.35 -36.81 -28.78
C ASN A 151 10.60 -35.34 -29.15
N ILE A 152 10.63 -35.01 -30.44
CA ILE A 152 10.75 -33.63 -30.92
C ILE A 152 9.53 -32.79 -30.51
N LEU A 153 8.31 -33.32 -30.72
CA LEU A 153 7.10 -32.63 -30.33
C LEU A 153 7.08 -32.35 -28.83
N ASN A 154 7.43 -33.34 -28.01
CA ASN A 154 7.52 -33.20 -26.56
C ASN A 154 8.59 -32.19 -26.14
N TYR A 155 9.75 -32.19 -26.79
CA TYR A 155 10.83 -31.23 -26.52
C TYR A 155 10.40 -29.78 -26.71
N TYR A 156 9.61 -29.49 -27.75
CA TYR A 156 9.07 -28.16 -28.02
C TYR A 156 7.71 -27.88 -27.36
N GLY A 157 7.12 -28.86 -26.68
CA GLY A 157 5.77 -28.77 -26.10
C GLY A 157 4.66 -28.63 -27.15
N LEU A 158 4.85 -29.24 -28.32
CA LEU A 158 3.89 -29.21 -29.43
C LEU A 158 2.83 -30.32 -29.26
N PRO A 159 1.59 -30.13 -29.75
CA PRO A 159 0.54 -31.14 -29.61
C PRO A 159 0.84 -32.39 -30.44
N VAL A 160 0.59 -33.55 -29.83
CA VAL A 160 0.75 -34.87 -30.45
C VAL A 160 -0.57 -35.35 -31.05
N SER A 161 -0.51 -35.96 -32.23
CA SER A 161 -1.62 -36.63 -32.91
C SER A 161 -1.33 -38.13 -33.04
N ALA A 162 -2.38 -38.95 -33.12
CA ALA A 162 -2.26 -40.39 -33.36
C ALA A 162 -1.62 -40.73 -34.74
N HIS A 163 -1.75 -39.83 -35.72
CA HIS A 163 -1.16 -40.01 -37.05
C HIS A 163 0.25 -39.41 -37.15
N ALA A 164 1.23 -40.25 -37.47
CA ALA A 164 2.64 -39.86 -37.63
C ALA A 164 2.85 -38.74 -38.66
N GLU A 165 2.14 -38.79 -39.78
CA GLU A 165 2.27 -37.78 -40.84
C GLU A 165 1.80 -36.39 -40.40
N ARG A 166 0.75 -36.32 -39.57
CA ARG A 166 0.32 -35.05 -38.97
C ARG A 166 1.36 -34.50 -38.00
N ASN A 167 2.01 -35.37 -37.23
CA ASN A 167 3.09 -35.00 -36.31
C ASN A 167 4.29 -34.45 -37.09
N ARG A 168 4.67 -35.10 -38.19
CA ARG A 168 5.72 -34.63 -39.10
C ARG A 168 5.39 -33.26 -39.67
N LYS A 169 4.20 -33.07 -40.26
CA LYS A 169 3.75 -31.77 -40.78
C LYS A 169 3.75 -30.67 -39.74
N ARG A 170 3.39 -30.98 -38.48
CA ARG A 170 3.47 -30.01 -37.38
C ARG A 170 4.88 -29.53 -37.12
N ILE A 171 5.86 -30.45 -37.11
CA ILE A 171 7.27 -30.07 -36.94
C ILE A 171 7.72 -29.21 -38.13
N ILE A 172 7.43 -29.65 -39.36
CA ILE A 172 7.76 -28.92 -40.61
C ILE A 172 7.23 -27.49 -40.57
N ASN A 173 5.94 -27.29 -40.24
CA ASN A 173 5.32 -25.97 -40.13
C ASN A 173 5.87 -25.16 -38.95
N TYR A 174 6.30 -25.83 -37.88
CA TYR A 174 6.91 -25.15 -36.74
C TYR A 174 8.26 -24.56 -37.11
N ILE A 175 9.16 -25.35 -37.70
CA ILE A 175 10.53 -24.95 -38.04
C ILE A 175 10.67 -24.28 -39.42
N GLY A 176 9.63 -24.31 -40.26
CA GLY A 176 9.60 -23.66 -41.58
C GLY A 176 10.32 -24.43 -42.69
N VAL A 177 10.37 -25.76 -42.64
CA VAL A 177 10.91 -26.56 -43.75
C VAL A 177 9.84 -26.66 -44.86
N PRO A 178 10.17 -26.54 -46.16
CA PRO A 178 9.22 -26.81 -47.24
C PRO A 178 8.86 -28.30 -47.29
N ASN A 179 7.57 -28.64 -47.45
CA ASN A 179 7.14 -30.02 -47.74
C ASN A 179 7.73 -30.46 -49.08
#